data_AF-A0A0D2UH07-F1
#
_entry.id   AF-A0A0D2UH07-F1
#
_cell.length_a   1.000
_cell.length_b   1.000
_cell.length_c   1.000
_cell.angle_alpha   90.00
_cell.angle_beta   90.00
_cell.angle_gamma   90.00
#
_symmetry.space_group_name_H-M   'P 1'
#
loop_
_entity.id
_entity.type
_entity.pdbx_description
1 polymer ?
#
loop_
_entity_poly.entity_id
_entity_poly.type
_entity_poly.pdbx_seq_one_letter_code
_entity_poly.pdbx_strand_id
1 'polypeptide(L)'
;MCCGFWKVGQHVSSDLLAHWWCGFGRLQLVVEPWTEKLWPALAAVVSEMAGSTGSTSATLAQNSSSSSSADAPSVAADKSSPSAAAPAQPSVGSSAPVVAADAPVVPADPAGLPRLPTASITLALRTEPAVDLLTRLNGRDLQLVGLKSVSRLTSLTSNSDRTVLQAVVDITNTALSDGRYSPGDAFGVFCPNDTARTHELLSHLGAKFDQSVDLTPAGMAKELPVHIPAQATLGHLFSWCIDVRSAPKKTFLRTLAEYATNPLERHRILTYCSREGSAIYETDIRTPCLDLLDVLRSFPSCRPPVERIIEALPPLQPRYYSAASAPLAHPNELHFAFTVASFSPVNGGLSASRSTHGLATHWFEQQMLSNLPADQLPRVPLFVRPVNDFHPPTDVSKPLIMVGPGTGVAPFIGFLHERRVQRERFLATLSAESDADKAAALERAFGRTTLFFGCRNQKHDFLYEEQLRQLVACGALTSLHVCFSRDVPESGTATATEPSATDAPIDLGAAAASTPASTPAAAAARVQYVQDNMLLHYTEVLDGMMRHDGVLFVCGDAKNMAKDVHDTLGKLLVLHEGQSSDQATALLSQWSLSKRYLRDVWA
;
A
#
# COMPACT_ATOMS: atom_id res chain seq x y z
N MET A 1 -43.37 -6.27 12.18
CA MET A 1 -42.68 -7.54 12.48
C MET A 1 -41.17 -7.33 12.45
N CYS A 2 -40.61 -6.75 13.52
CA CYS A 2 -39.16 -6.57 13.70
C CYS A 2 -38.87 -6.75 15.19
N CYS A 3 -38.68 -8.00 15.59
CA CYS A 3 -38.04 -8.45 16.83
C CYS A 3 -38.17 -9.97 16.86
N GLY A 4 -37.07 -10.70 16.60
CA GLY A 4 -37.07 -12.15 16.76
C GLY A 4 -36.13 -12.88 15.81
N PHE A 5 -34.81 -12.67 15.94
CA PHE A 5 -33.79 -13.62 15.50
C PHE A 5 -32.46 -13.34 16.22
N TRP A 6 -32.47 -13.41 17.55
CA TRP A 6 -31.25 -13.42 18.38
C TRP A 6 -31.46 -14.42 19.52
N LYS A 7 -31.39 -15.72 19.20
CA LYS A 7 -31.22 -16.82 20.17
C LYS A 7 -31.06 -18.16 19.44
N VAL A 8 -29.86 -18.42 18.89
CA VAL A 8 -29.20 -19.74 18.83
C VAL A 8 -27.73 -19.47 18.50
N GLY A 9 -26.79 -19.92 19.32
CA GLY A 9 -25.35 -19.84 19.02
C GLY A 9 -24.40 -19.56 20.19
N GLN A 10 -24.67 -20.09 21.39
CA GLN A 10 -23.61 -20.26 22.39
C GLN A 10 -22.82 -21.52 22.05
N HIS A 11 -21.68 -21.33 21.38
CA HIS A 11 -20.45 -22.14 21.37
C HIS A 11 -19.71 -21.89 20.06
N VAL A 12 -18.83 -20.89 20.06
CA VAL A 12 -17.85 -20.70 18.99
C VAL A 12 -16.50 -20.48 19.66
N SER A 13 -15.55 -21.36 19.35
CA SER A 13 -14.16 -21.34 19.83
C SER A 13 -13.48 -19.99 19.51
N SER A 14 -12.52 -19.60 20.35
CA SER A 14 -11.68 -18.38 20.21
C SER A 14 -10.97 -18.25 18.86
N ASP A 15 -10.82 -19.34 18.11
CA ASP A 15 -10.16 -19.34 16.80
C ASP A 15 -11.00 -18.66 15.70
N LEU A 16 -12.32 -18.65 15.79
CA LEU A 16 -13.21 -18.06 14.77
C LEU A 16 -13.29 -16.52 14.86
N LEU A 17 -13.01 -15.93 16.02
CA LEU A 17 -12.91 -14.47 16.17
C LEU A 17 -11.58 -13.92 15.62
N ALA A 18 -10.50 -14.71 15.62
CA ALA A 18 -9.24 -14.36 14.97
C ALA A 18 -9.38 -14.31 13.43
N HIS A 19 -10.24 -15.15 12.86
CA HIS A 19 -10.56 -15.13 11.42
C HIS A 19 -11.35 -13.88 10.99
N TRP A 20 -12.16 -13.29 11.86
CA TRP A 20 -12.97 -12.12 11.55
C TRP A 20 -12.18 -10.80 11.50
N TRP A 21 -11.11 -10.68 12.30
CA TRP A 21 -10.23 -9.51 12.28
C TRP A 21 -9.20 -9.53 11.15
N CYS A 22 -8.87 -10.71 10.61
CA CYS A 22 -7.89 -10.84 9.52
C CYS A 22 -8.43 -10.43 8.13
N GLY A 23 -9.75 -10.21 8.00
CA GLY A 23 -10.44 -9.84 6.76
C GLY A 23 -10.51 -8.34 6.43
N PHE A 24 -10.25 -7.45 7.38
CA PHE A 24 -10.38 -5.99 7.16
C PHE A 24 -9.14 -5.31 6.57
N GLY A 25 -8.00 -6.00 6.52
CA GLY A 25 -6.76 -5.50 5.90
C GLY A 25 -6.69 -5.63 4.37
N ARG A 26 -7.74 -6.16 3.72
CA ARG A 26 -7.80 -6.38 2.26
C ARG A 26 -9.09 -5.89 1.59
N LEU A 27 -9.91 -5.09 2.28
CA LEU A 27 -11.17 -4.55 1.75
C LEU A 27 -11.28 -3.03 1.95
N GLN A 28 -10.34 -2.29 1.38
CA GLN A 28 -10.63 -1.00 0.77
C GLN A 28 -9.93 -1.01 -0.58
N LEU A 29 -10.71 -0.99 -1.67
CA LEU A 29 -10.30 -1.16 -3.07
C LEU A 29 -10.23 -2.61 -3.62
N VAL A 30 -11.23 -3.42 -3.29
CA VAL A 30 -11.85 -4.27 -4.32
C VAL A 30 -13.36 -4.05 -4.20
N VAL A 31 -13.78 -2.92 -4.72
CA VAL A 31 -15.18 -2.71 -5.06
C VAL A 31 -15.23 -3.01 -6.56
N GLU A 32 -15.51 -4.27 -6.88
CA GLU A 32 -15.76 -4.69 -8.26
C GLU A 32 -16.93 -3.89 -8.87
N PRO A 33 -17.03 -3.75 -10.21
CA PRO A 33 -18.08 -2.97 -10.88
C PRO A 33 -19.52 -3.41 -10.57
N TRP A 34 -19.74 -4.55 -9.89
CA TRP A 34 -21.08 -4.97 -9.48
C TRP A 34 -21.72 -4.03 -8.47
N THR A 35 -20.97 -3.31 -7.62
CA THR A 35 -21.59 -2.37 -6.66
C THR A 35 -22.23 -1.16 -7.34
N GLU A 36 -21.71 -0.73 -8.50
CA GLU A 36 -22.33 0.34 -9.28
C GLU A 36 -23.71 -0.06 -9.81
N LYS A 37 -23.92 -1.37 -10.06
CA LYS A 37 -25.21 -1.95 -10.48
C LYS A 37 -26.04 -2.50 -9.31
N LEU A 38 -25.42 -2.77 -8.17
CA LEU A 38 -26.07 -3.34 -6.99
C LEU A 38 -27.04 -2.35 -6.35
N TRP A 39 -26.64 -1.08 -6.16
CA TRP A 39 -27.50 -0.10 -5.52
C TRP A 39 -28.75 0.23 -6.35
N PRO A 40 -28.64 0.44 -7.68
CA PRO A 40 -29.81 0.53 -8.55
C PRO A 40 -30.69 -0.73 -8.53
N ALA A 41 -30.09 -1.93 -8.54
CA ALA A 41 -30.85 -3.20 -8.51
C ALA A 41 -31.58 -3.42 -7.17
N LEU A 42 -30.94 -3.12 -6.03
CA LEU A 42 -31.57 -3.15 -4.71
C LEU A 42 -32.68 -2.10 -4.60
N ALA A 43 -32.47 -0.89 -5.12
CA ALA A 43 -33.50 0.14 -5.15
C ALA A 43 -34.71 -0.28 -5.99
N ALA A 44 -34.48 -0.95 -7.13
CA ALA A 44 -35.55 -1.49 -7.97
C ALA A 44 -36.36 -2.59 -7.24
N VAL A 45 -35.69 -3.54 -6.57
CA VAL A 45 -36.35 -4.60 -5.79
C VAL A 45 -37.14 -4.03 -4.61
N VAL A 46 -36.58 -3.03 -3.90
CA VAL A 46 -37.29 -2.35 -2.81
C VAL A 46 -38.50 -1.58 -3.34
N SER A 47 -38.41 -0.99 -4.53
CA SER A 47 -39.52 -0.27 -5.16
C SER A 47 -40.62 -1.22 -5.68
N GLU A 48 -40.28 -2.41 -6.17
CA GLU A 48 -41.24 -3.48 -6.51
C GLU A 48 -41.92 -4.06 -5.26
N MET A 49 -41.17 -4.22 -4.16
CA MET A 49 -41.73 -4.65 -2.88
C MET A 49 -42.66 -3.58 -2.27
N ALA A 50 -42.38 -2.29 -2.46
CA ALA A 50 -43.24 -1.20 -2.02
C ALA A 50 -44.52 -1.05 -2.88
N GLY A 51 -44.47 -1.45 -4.16
CA GLY A 51 -45.62 -1.42 -5.07
C GLY A 51 -46.61 -2.57 -4.89
N SER A 52 -46.25 -3.63 -4.16
CA SER A 52 -47.07 -4.85 -4.00
C SER A 52 -47.87 -4.93 -2.69
N THR A 53 -47.79 -3.92 -1.82
CA THR A 53 -48.65 -3.84 -0.62
C THR A 53 -49.64 -2.68 -0.72
N GLY A 54 -50.76 -2.94 -1.39
CA GLY A 54 -51.94 -2.08 -1.36
C GLY A 54 -53.22 -2.90 -1.33
N SER A 55 -53.77 -3.15 -0.14
CA SER A 55 -55.22 -3.09 0.13
C SER A 55 -55.50 -3.53 1.58
N THR A 56 -55.88 -2.58 2.43
CA THR A 56 -57.13 -2.67 3.21
C THR A 56 -57.39 -1.36 3.96
N SER A 57 -58.56 -0.78 3.69
CA SER A 57 -59.14 0.42 4.30
C SER A 57 -59.38 0.30 5.80
N ALA A 58 -59.28 1.43 6.52
CA ALA A 58 -60.24 1.80 7.56
C ALA A 58 -60.28 3.32 7.78
N THR A 59 -61.51 3.83 7.88
CA THR A 59 -61.97 5.22 7.89
C THR A 59 -62.10 5.78 9.33
N LEU A 60 -62.25 7.13 9.43
CA LEU A 60 -62.73 7.98 10.55
C LEU A 60 -61.61 8.74 11.30
N ALA A 61 -61.70 10.03 11.61
CA ALA A 61 -62.72 11.07 11.40
C ALA A 61 -62.07 12.46 11.56
N GLN A 62 -62.76 13.46 11.02
CA GLN A 62 -62.46 14.89 11.02
C GLN A 62 -62.47 15.51 12.43
N ASN A 63 -61.67 16.56 12.65
CA ASN A 63 -62.22 17.81 13.18
C ASN A 63 -61.34 19.03 12.83
N SER A 64 -62.06 20.08 12.43
CA SER A 64 -61.64 21.39 11.96
C SER A 64 -61.22 22.35 13.08
N SER A 65 -60.32 23.28 12.79
CA SER A 65 -60.62 24.73 12.84
C SER A 65 -59.42 25.59 12.42
N SER A 66 -59.79 26.73 11.86
CA SER A 66 -59.08 27.67 10.97
C SER A 66 -58.46 28.88 11.66
N SER A 67 -57.42 29.47 11.05
CA SER A 67 -57.25 30.91 10.71
C SER A 67 -55.77 31.15 10.33
N SER A 68 -55.43 31.41 9.06
CA SER A 68 -55.31 32.74 8.37
C SER A 68 -54.42 33.73 9.12
N SER A 69 -53.39 34.40 8.59
CA SER A 69 -53.08 34.91 7.23
C SER A 69 -51.61 35.44 7.26
N ALA A 70 -50.78 35.23 6.21
CA ALA A 70 -50.34 36.22 5.18
C ALA A 70 -49.83 37.58 5.75
N ASP A 71 -48.77 38.26 5.31
CA ASP A 71 -47.88 38.19 4.14
C ASP A 71 -46.72 39.21 4.37
N ALA A 72 -45.49 38.89 3.89
CA ALA A 72 -44.50 39.75 3.19
C ALA A 72 -44.03 41.15 3.75
N PRO A 73 -43.04 41.86 3.14
CA PRO A 73 -41.75 41.47 2.55
C PRO A 73 -40.54 42.35 2.97
N SER A 74 -39.37 42.00 2.42
CA SER A 74 -38.07 42.68 2.41
C SER A 74 -37.98 43.99 1.60
N VAL A 75 -37.08 44.90 1.98
CA VAL A 75 -36.46 45.92 1.10
C VAL A 75 -35.00 46.16 1.50
N ALA A 76 -34.14 46.43 0.50
CA ALA A 76 -32.68 46.56 0.55
C ALA A 76 -32.17 48.01 0.31
N ALA A 77 -30.87 48.19 0.59
CA ALA A 77 -29.92 49.23 0.09
C ALA A 77 -30.11 50.67 0.64
N ASP A 78 -29.12 51.57 0.76
CA ASP A 78 -27.82 51.74 0.11
C ASP A 78 -26.98 52.87 0.82
N LYS A 79 -25.66 52.93 0.49
CA LYS A 79 -24.71 54.10 0.44
C LYS A 79 -24.33 54.97 1.67
N SER A 80 -23.00 55.09 1.93
CA SER A 80 -22.12 56.20 1.47
C SER A 80 -20.82 56.39 2.30
N SER A 81 -19.70 56.64 1.60
CA SER A 81 -18.33 56.95 2.08
C SER A 81 -18.10 58.50 2.15
N PRO A 82 -16.87 59.07 2.10
CA PRO A 82 -15.56 58.86 2.77
C PRO A 82 -14.97 60.21 3.34
N SER A 83 -13.80 60.24 3.99
CA SER A 83 -12.77 61.31 3.81
C SER A 83 -11.48 61.05 4.61
N ALA A 84 -10.38 61.66 4.16
CA ALA A 84 -8.98 61.29 4.35
C ALA A 84 -8.11 62.31 5.11
N ALA A 85 -6.87 61.87 5.38
CA ALA A 85 -5.58 62.61 5.42
C ALA A 85 -4.95 63.02 6.78
N ALA A 86 -3.66 62.63 6.87
CA ALA A 86 -2.62 62.85 7.90
C ALA A 86 -2.03 64.29 7.83
N PRO A 87 -0.85 64.69 8.43
CA PRO A 87 0.13 64.00 9.31
C PRO A 87 0.70 64.88 10.48
N ALA A 88 1.45 64.29 11.44
CA ALA A 88 2.67 64.86 12.08
C ALA A 88 3.12 64.09 13.36
N GLN A 89 4.40 63.72 13.40
CA GLN A 89 5.24 63.47 14.60
C GLN A 89 6.04 64.77 14.91
N PRO A 90 6.77 64.96 16.03
CA PRO A 90 7.21 64.02 17.08
C PRO A 90 7.13 64.55 18.54
N SER A 91 7.46 63.69 19.51
CA SER A 91 8.28 63.96 20.72
C SER A 91 7.76 63.40 22.06
N VAL A 92 8.67 62.61 22.63
CA VAL A 92 8.90 62.09 23.97
C VAL A 92 8.10 62.73 25.13
N GLY A 93 7.33 61.88 25.82
CA GLY A 93 6.77 62.18 27.14
C GLY A 93 6.26 60.90 27.80
N SER A 94 6.92 60.49 28.88
CA SER A 94 6.50 59.39 29.75
C SER A 94 5.10 59.66 30.31
N SER A 95 4.12 58.89 29.85
CA SER A 95 2.85 58.69 30.56
C SER A 95 2.29 57.33 30.17
N ALA A 96 2.16 56.43 31.16
CA ALA A 96 1.43 55.19 31.01
C ALA A 96 0.00 55.48 30.53
N PRO A 97 -0.51 54.80 29.49
CA PRO A 97 -1.94 54.71 29.28
C PRO A 97 -2.42 53.43 29.98
N VAL A 98 -3.30 53.63 30.96
CA VAL A 98 -4.30 52.62 31.31
C VAL A 98 -5.11 52.36 30.04
N VAL A 99 -4.89 51.21 29.40
CA VAL A 99 -5.80 50.64 28.41
C VAL A 99 -6.40 49.40 29.04
N ALA A 100 -7.72 49.39 29.08
CA ALA A 100 -8.55 48.35 29.62
C ALA A 100 -8.20 46.96 29.05
N ALA A 101 -8.43 45.95 29.88
CA ALA A 101 -8.33 44.55 29.53
C ALA A 101 -9.25 44.22 28.35
N ASP A 102 -8.65 43.94 27.19
CA ASP A 102 -9.23 43.03 26.22
C ASP A 102 -8.29 41.84 26.11
N ALA A 103 -8.55 40.83 26.94
CA ALA A 103 -8.08 39.50 26.66
C ALA A 103 -8.73 39.07 25.33
N PRO A 104 -8.00 38.43 24.40
CA PRO A 104 -8.59 37.93 23.17
C PRO A 104 -9.78 37.03 23.52
N VAL A 105 -11.00 37.48 23.19
CA VAL A 105 -12.23 36.72 23.45
C VAL A 105 -12.13 35.43 22.65
N VAL A 106 -11.93 34.33 23.36
CA VAL A 106 -11.89 32.99 22.77
C VAL A 106 -13.31 32.68 22.31
N PRO A 107 -13.55 32.36 21.03
CA PRO A 107 -14.88 32.00 20.56
C PRO A 107 -15.39 30.78 21.33
N ALA A 108 -16.71 30.69 21.52
CA ALA A 108 -17.33 29.52 22.14
C ALA A 108 -16.94 28.22 21.41
N ASP A 109 -16.88 27.10 22.14
CA ASP A 109 -16.52 25.82 21.55
C ASP A 109 -17.44 25.48 20.36
N PRO A 110 -16.88 24.95 19.25
CA PRO A 110 -17.66 24.64 18.05
C PRO A 110 -18.69 23.54 18.34
N ALA A 111 -19.81 23.56 17.59
CA ALA A 111 -20.83 22.53 17.69
C ALA A 111 -20.34 21.19 17.11
N GLY A 112 -21.14 20.13 17.25
CA GLY A 112 -20.86 18.86 16.56
C GLY A 112 -19.56 18.16 16.96
N LEU A 113 -19.07 18.38 18.17
CA LEU A 113 -17.89 17.70 18.70
C LEU A 113 -18.13 16.20 18.90
N PRO A 114 -17.13 15.34 18.60
CA PRO A 114 -17.17 13.94 18.97
C PRO A 114 -17.32 13.77 20.49
N ARG A 115 -17.89 12.64 20.91
CA ARG A 115 -17.89 12.25 22.34
C ARG A 115 -16.45 12.11 22.82
N LEU A 116 -16.16 12.63 24.01
CA LEU A 116 -14.85 12.47 24.65
C LEU A 116 -14.65 10.99 25.01
N PRO A 117 -13.60 10.32 24.48
CA PRO A 117 -13.28 8.94 24.84
C PRO A 117 -12.87 8.82 26.31
N THR A 118 -13.42 7.83 27.02
CA THR A 118 -13.05 7.51 28.41
C THR A 118 -11.70 6.79 28.47
N ALA A 119 -10.95 7.00 29.56
CA ALA A 119 -9.69 6.30 29.80
C ALA A 119 -9.86 4.79 29.96
N SER A 120 -8.95 4.06 29.32
CA SER A 120 -8.96 2.59 29.27
C SER A 120 -7.66 1.95 29.76
N ILE A 121 -6.63 2.75 30.02
CA ILE A 121 -5.32 2.29 30.49
C ILE A 121 -4.88 3.14 31.69
N THR A 122 -4.27 2.50 32.69
CA THR A 122 -3.47 3.15 33.73
C THR A 122 -2.01 2.78 33.55
N LEU A 123 -1.12 3.75 33.79
CA LEU A 123 0.32 3.60 33.68
C LEU A 123 0.95 3.85 35.04
N ALA A 124 1.78 2.92 35.49
CA ALA A 124 2.61 3.05 36.69
C ALA A 124 4.09 2.95 36.32
N LEU A 125 4.91 3.83 36.91
CA LEU A 125 6.36 3.75 36.74
C LEU A 125 6.92 2.56 37.50
N ARG A 126 7.79 1.79 36.84
CA ARG A 126 8.53 0.69 37.46
C ARG A 126 9.91 1.15 37.89
N THR A 127 10.36 0.62 39.02
CA THR A 127 11.74 0.75 39.48
C THR A 127 12.65 -0.29 38.81
N GLU A 128 12.12 -1.49 38.57
CA GLU A 128 12.84 -2.57 37.88
C GLU A 128 12.76 -2.42 36.37
N PRO A 129 13.88 -2.64 35.64
CA PRO A 129 13.92 -2.52 34.20
C PRO A 129 12.96 -3.55 33.56
N ALA A 130 12.10 -3.07 32.67
CA ALA A 130 11.28 -3.94 31.84
C ALA A 130 12.16 -4.70 30.84
N VAL A 131 11.80 -5.94 30.55
CA VAL A 131 12.46 -6.74 29.52
C VAL A 131 11.64 -6.63 28.23
N ASP A 132 12.16 -5.87 27.28
CA ASP A 132 11.53 -5.69 25.98
C ASP A 132 11.78 -6.93 25.10
N LEU A 133 10.73 -7.71 24.85
CA LEU A 133 10.81 -8.91 24.02
C LEU A 133 10.12 -8.67 22.69
N LEU A 134 10.88 -8.72 21.59
CA LEU A 134 10.36 -8.72 20.22
C LEU A 134 9.89 -10.13 19.77
N THR A 135 9.64 -11.05 20.69
CA THR A 135 9.13 -12.40 20.35
C THR A 135 7.66 -12.37 19.96
N ARG A 136 6.92 -11.35 20.39
CA ARG A 136 5.53 -11.11 20.02
C ARG A 136 5.28 -9.63 19.74
N LEU A 137 4.76 -9.31 18.56
CA LEU A 137 4.24 -7.97 18.23
C LEU A 137 2.83 -8.08 17.68
N ASN A 138 1.93 -7.20 18.14
CA ASN A 138 0.52 -7.20 17.75
C ASN A 138 -0.17 -8.56 17.93
N GLY A 139 0.15 -9.28 19.00
CA GLY A 139 -0.39 -10.62 19.28
C GLY A 139 0.07 -11.72 18.31
N ARG A 140 1.05 -11.43 17.44
CA ARG A 140 1.62 -12.42 16.53
C ARG A 140 2.91 -12.96 17.12
N ASP A 141 3.01 -14.29 17.16
CA ASP A 141 4.30 -14.96 17.37
C ASP A 141 5.22 -14.59 16.20
N LEU A 142 6.35 -13.97 16.54
CA LEU A 142 7.33 -13.56 15.56
C LEU A 142 8.34 -14.68 15.40
N GLN A 143 8.59 -15.06 14.15
CA GLN A 143 9.85 -15.71 13.85
C GLN A 143 10.90 -14.62 13.85
N LEU A 144 11.59 -14.48 14.96
CA LEU A 144 12.77 -13.64 15.05
C LEU A 144 13.86 -14.22 14.15
N VAL A 145 13.79 -13.88 12.86
CA VAL A 145 14.90 -14.06 11.94
C VAL A 145 15.94 -13.04 12.36
N GLY A 146 17.04 -13.50 12.95
CA GLY A 146 18.05 -12.61 13.51
C GLY A 146 18.68 -11.74 12.42
N LEU A 147 18.68 -10.41 12.55
CA LEU A 147 19.47 -9.52 11.68
C LEU A 147 20.98 -9.56 12.02
N LYS A 148 21.56 -10.73 11.89
CA LYS A 148 22.75 -10.78 11.03
C LYS A 148 22.32 -10.96 9.57
N SER A 149 21.01 -10.90 9.32
CA SER A 149 20.34 -11.36 8.14
C SER A 149 20.19 -10.39 7.01
N VAL A 150 20.01 -9.08 7.18
CA VAL A 150 20.11 -8.21 6.00
C VAL A 150 21.58 -8.17 5.58
N SER A 151 22.00 -9.18 4.84
CA SER A 151 23.37 -9.45 4.44
C SER A 151 23.79 -8.47 3.36
N ARG A 152 22.80 -7.93 2.63
CA ARG A 152 23.02 -6.99 1.56
C ARG A 152 21.80 -6.09 1.34
N LEU A 153 22.06 -4.78 1.29
CA LEU A 153 21.17 -3.76 0.73
C LEU A 153 21.84 -3.19 -0.51
N THR A 154 21.14 -3.20 -1.64
CA THR A 154 21.70 -2.75 -2.92
C THR A 154 20.71 -1.85 -3.63
N SER A 155 21.18 -0.70 -4.13
CA SER A 155 20.38 0.12 -5.03
C SER A 155 20.27 -0.54 -6.39
N LEU A 156 19.05 -0.76 -6.85
CA LEU A 156 18.74 -1.26 -8.20
C LEU A 156 18.55 -0.13 -9.22
N THR A 157 18.50 1.12 -8.77
CA THR A 157 18.42 2.30 -9.63
C THR A 157 19.69 3.15 -9.54
N SER A 158 19.97 3.88 -10.61
CA SER A 158 21.06 4.86 -10.65
C SER A 158 20.59 6.15 -11.29
N ASN A 159 20.86 7.31 -10.65
CA ASN A 159 20.43 8.64 -11.13
C ASN A 159 18.93 8.70 -11.54
N SER A 160 18.06 8.08 -10.74
CA SER A 160 16.60 8.02 -10.97
C SER A 160 15.85 8.90 -9.96
N ASP A 161 14.70 9.44 -10.36
CA ASP A 161 13.76 10.14 -9.46
C ASP A 161 13.28 9.26 -8.29
N ARG A 162 13.42 7.94 -8.44
CA ARG A 162 13.00 6.94 -7.44
C ARG A 162 14.16 6.01 -7.13
N THR A 163 14.45 5.89 -5.84
CA THR A 163 15.37 4.88 -5.31
C THR A 163 14.62 3.56 -5.17
N VAL A 164 15.12 2.50 -5.81
CA VAL A 164 14.65 1.13 -5.56
C VAL A 164 15.78 0.36 -4.90
N LEU A 165 15.49 -0.27 -3.76
CA LEU A 165 16.45 -1.08 -3.04
C LEU A 165 16.05 -2.55 -3.13
N GLN A 166 17.06 -3.42 -3.21
CA GLN A 166 16.95 -4.84 -2.91
C GLN A 166 17.53 -5.09 -1.52
N ALA A 167 16.78 -5.83 -0.70
CA ALA A 167 17.25 -6.38 0.56
C ALA A 167 17.36 -7.89 0.46
N VAL A 168 18.48 -8.44 0.93
CA VAL A 168 18.75 -9.87 1.05
C VAL A 168 18.78 -10.23 2.52
N VAL A 169 17.95 -11.17 2.95
CA VAL A 169 17.78 -11.60 4.34
C VAL A 169 18.29 -13.04 4.52
N ASP A 170 19.34 -13.26 5.30
CA ASP A 170 19.79 -14.55 5.82
C ASP A 170 18.70 -15.17 6.69
N ILE A 171 18.21 -16.31 6.24
CA ILE A 171 17.19 -17.09 6.93
C ILE A 171 17.76 -18.41 7.45
N THR A 172 19.09 -18.57 7.51
CA THR A 172 19.76 -19.77 8.02
C THR A 172 19.30 -20.09 9.44
N ASN A 173 19.06 -21.38 9.71
CA ASN A 173 18.57 -21.88 11.01
C ASN A 173 17.22 -21.30 11.43
N THR A 174 16.39 -20.91 10.47
CA THR A 174 15.00 -20.50 10.73
C THR A 174 14.04 -21.48 10.08
N ALA A 175 12.78 -21.43 10.49
CA ALA A 175 11.75 -22.22 9.84
C ALA A 175 11.64 -21.92 8.33
N LEU A 176 12.06 -20.73 7.87
CA LEU A 176 12.02 -20.36 6.45
C LEU A 176 13.11 -21.07 5.61
N SER A 177 14.30 -21.32 6.17
CA SER A 177 15.35 -22.08 5.47
C SER A 177 14.98 -23.55 5.26
N ASP A 178 14.00 -24.08 5.99
CA ASP A 178 13.49 -25.45 5.82
C ASP A 178 12.47 -25.58 4.67
N GLY A 179 12.46 -24.64 3.71
CA GLY A 179 11.53 -24.66 2.58
C GLY A 179 10.10 -24.23 2.91
N ARG A 180 9.90 -23.44 3.97
CA ARG A 180 8.57 -22.94 4.38
C ARG A 180 8.15 -21.63 3.69
N TYR A 181 8.82 -21.26 2.60
CA TYR A 181 8.35 -20.22 1.69
C TYR A 181 8.56 -20.66 0.24
N SER A 182 7.73 -20.14 -0.65
CA SER A 182 7.80 -20.33 -2.10
C SER A 182 8.04 -18.99 -2.80
N PRO A 183 8.68 -18.97 -3.98
CA PRO A 183 8.81 -17.73 -4.74
C PRO A 183 7.42 -17.15 -5.02
N GLY A 184 7.27 -15.83 -4.82
CA GLY A 184 5.99 -15.12 -4.88
C GLY A 184 5.22 -15.05 -3.56
N ASP A 185 5.67 -15.71 -2.50
CA ASP A 185 5.12 -15.49 -1.16
C ASP A 185 5.27 -14.04 -0.70
N ALA A 186 4.24 -13.52 -0.03
CA ALA A 186 4.34 -12.30 0.75
C ALA A 186 4.75 -12.61 2.20
N PHE A 187 5.58 -11.76 2.78
CA PHE A 187 5.96 -11.81 4.19
C PHE A 187 5.85 -10.42 4.82
N GLY A 188 5.49 -10.38 6.10
CA GLY A 188 5.37 -9.14 6.86
C GLY A 188 6.68 -8.82 7.57
N VAL A 189 7.11 -7.56 7.48
CA VAL A 189 8.31 -7.01 8.11
C VAL A 189 7.89 -5.95 9.13
N PHE A 190 8.36 -6.09 10.37
CA PHE A 190 8.21 -5.05 11.38
C PHE A 190 9.41 -4.10 11.32
N CYS A 191 9.11 -2.81 11.20
CA CYS A 191 10.10 -1.74 11.29
C CYS A 191 9.72 -0.81 12.43
N PRO A 192 10.70 -0.34 13.22
CA PRO A 192 10.42 0.58 14.31
C PRO A 192 10.05 1.96 13.77
N ASN A 193 9.35 2.73 14.58
CA ASN A 193 9.29 4.18 14.43
C ASN A 193 10.70 4.78 14.53
N ASP A 194 10.90 5.91 13.84
CA ASP A 194 12.16 6.66 13.87
C ASP A 194 12.55 7.03 15.31
N THR A 195 13.74 6.60 15.71
CA THR A 195 14.20 6.72 17.11
C THR A 195 14.27 8.19 17.55
N ALA A 196 14.79 9.08 16.70
CA ALA A 196 14.90 10.50 17.01
C ALA A 196 13.51 11.13 17.22
N ARG A 197 12.55 10.84 16.34
CA ARG A 197 11.16 11.31 16.50
C ARG A 197 10.49 10.74 17.74
N THR A 198 10.73 9.47 18.08
CA THR A 198 10.20 8.89 19.32
C THR A 198 10.77 9.60 20.55
N HIS A 199 12.07 9.90 20.56
CA HIS A 199 12.68 10.70 21.64
C HIS A 199 12.08 12.11 21.74
N GLU A 200 11.90 12.80 20.61
CA GLU A 200 11.28 14.13 20.57
C GLU A 200 9.83 14.10 21.09
N LEU A 201 9.06 13.09 20.69
CA LEU A 201 7.68 12.91 21.15
C LEU A 201 7.63 12.64 22.66
N LEU A 202 8.42 11.69 23.18
CA LEU A 202 8.47 11.41 24.61
C LEU A 202 8.94 12.62 25.42
N SER A 203 9.94 13.35 24.92
CA SER A 203 10.41 14.59 25.54
C SER A 203 9.31 15.65 25.58
N HIS A 204 8.48 15.78 24.54
CA HIS A 204 7.33 16.68 24.57
C HIS A 204 6.29 16.25 25.61
N LEU A 205 6.15 14.95 25.86
CA LEU A 205 5.25 14.41 26.87
C LEU A 205 5.85 14.44 28.29
N GLY A 206 7.08 14.92 28.46
CA GLY A 206 7.78 14.93 29.77
C GLY A 206 8.23 13.54 30.24
N ALA A 207 8.36 12.59 29.32
CA ALA A 207 8.74 11.20 29.58
C ALA A 207 10.10 10.86 28.97
N LYS A 208 10.74 9.80 29.46
CA LYS A 208 12.05 9.33 28.98
C LYS A 208 11.91 8.00 28.26
N PHE A 209 12.76 7.80 27.26
CA PHE A 209 12.74 6.61 26.40
C PHE A 209 12.99 5.31 27.18
N ASP A 210 13.86 5.34 28.18
CA ASP A 210 14.27 4.20 29.01
C ASP A 210 13.34 3.94 30.21
N GLN A 211 12.30 4.75 30.41
CA GLN A 211 11.35 4.55 31.51
C GLN A 211 10.60 3.23 31.34
N SER A 212 10.71 2.37 32.35
CA SER A 212 9.98 1.12 32.45
C SER A 212 8.61 1.37 33.08
N VAL A 213 7.57 0.78 32.50
CA VAL A 213 6.18 0.98 32.93
C VAL A 213 5.41 -0.31 33.07
N ASP A 214 4.47 -0.32 34.01
CA ASP A 214 3.37 -1.29 34.10
C ASP A 214 2.10 -0.66 33.55
N LEU A 215 1.44 -1.37 32.65
CA LEU A 215 0.17 -0.97 32.05
C LEU A 215 -0.93 -1.92 32.52
N THR A 216 -2.05 -1.36 32.97
CA THR A 216 -3.22 -2.14 33.38
C THR A 216 -4.49 -1.58 32.76
N PRO A 217 -5.50 -2.43 32.46
CA PRO A 217 -6.81 -1.96 32.03
C PRO A 217 -7.43 -1.01 33.07
N ALA A 218 -8.15 0.00 32.60
CA ALA A 218 -8.82 1.00 33.43
C ALA A 218 -10.25 1.27 32.95
N GLY A 219 -11.05 1.91 33.81
CA GLY A 219 -12.43 2.26 33.50
C GLY A 219 -13.27 1.03 33.19
N MET A 220 -13.83 0.97 31.97
CA MET A 220 -14.69 -0.12 31.51
C MET A 220 -13.92 -1.22 30.76
N ALA A 221 -12.61 -1.04 30.53
CA ALA A 221 -11.79 -2.01 29.83
C ALA A 221 -11.43 -3.18 30.75
N LYS A 222 -11.60 -4.41 30.25
CA LYS A 222 -11.26 -5.64 30.98
C LYS A 222 -9.84 -6.13 30.71
N GLU A 223 -9.33 -5.82 29.53
CA GLU A 223 -8.05 -6.30 29.01
C GLU A 223 -7.35 -5.17 28.26
N LEU A 224 -6.02 -5.24 28.18
CA LEU A 224 -5.23 -4.32 27.37
C LEU A 224 -5.42 -4.64 25.88
N PRO A 225 -5.29 -3.63 24.99
CA PRO A 225 -5.24 -3.90 23.56
C PRO A 225 -4.11 -4.89 23.24
N VAL A 226 -4.35 -5.82 22.31
CA VAL A 226 -3.44 -6.94 21.97
C VAL A 226 -2.02 -6.50 21.57
N HIS A 227 -1.86 -5.26 21.12
CA HIS A 227 -0.57 -4.69 20.71
C HIS A 227 0.18 -3.98 21.85
N ILE A 228 -0.45 -3.84 23.01
CA ILE A 228 0.12 -3.18 24.17
C ILE A 228 0.54 -4.24 25.20
N PRO A 229 1.85 -4.47 25.38
CA PRO A 229 2.33 -5.35 26.43
C PRO A 229 2.00 -4.78 27.81
N ALA A 230 1.75 -5.66 28.79
CA ALA A 230 1.48 -5.24 30.17
C ALA A 230 2.70 -4.59 30.83
N GLN A 231 3.91 -4.88 30.36
CA GLN A 231 5.17 -4.38 30.88
C GLN A 231 6.12 -4.09 29.71
N ALA A 232 6.66 -2.89 29.64
CA ALA A 232 7.61 -2.50 28.61
C ALA A 232 8.35 -1.21 29.00
N THR A 233 9.40 -0.87 28.27
CA THR A 233 9.88 0.51 28.23
C THR A 233 8.98 1.39 27.36
N LEU A 234 8.94 2.69 27.64
CA LEU A 234 8.27 3.66 26.76
C LEU A 234 8.91 3.68 25.37
N GLY A 235 10.22 3.50 25.28
CA GLY A 235 10.95 3.34 24.03
C GLY A 235 10.41 2.17 23.21
N HIS A 236 10.22 1.00 23.82
CA HIS A 236 9.65 -0.15 23.11
C HIS A 236 8.23 0.11 22.62
N LEU A 237 7.35 0.65 23.47
CA LEU A 237 5.97 0.97 23.11
C LEU A 237 5.91 1.92 21.91
N PHE A 238 6.63 3.03 21.97
CA PHE A 238 6.61 4.06 20.93
C PHE A 238 7.44 3.70 19.69
N SER A 239 8.40 2.77 19.79
CA SER A 239 9.13 2.28 18.63
C SER A 239 8.41 1.14 17.91
N TRP A 240 7.77 0.20 18.61
CA TRP A 240 7.34 -1.07 18.03
C TRP A 240 5.85 -1.38 18.14
N CYS A 241 5.14 -0.78 19.10
CA CYS A 241 3.76 -1.18 19.41
C CYS A 241 2.73 -0.27 18.75
N ILE A 242 2.95 1.04 18.72
CA ILE A 242 1.95 2.03 18.29
C ILE A 242 2.38 2.83 17.05
N ASP A 243 1.42 3.18 16.20
CA ASP A 243 1.65 4.03 15.05
C ASP A 243 1.60 5.50 15.44
N VAL A 244 2.77 6.12 15.55
CA VAL A 244 2.94 7.54 15.86
C VAL A 244 2.97 8.44 14.62
N ARG A 245 2.91 7.85 13.41
CA ARG A 245 3.13 8.51 12.12
C ARG A 245 1.83 8.84 11.38
N SER A 246 0.78 8.07 11.62
CA SER A 246 -0.55 8.35 11.04
C SER A 246 -1.15 9.64 11.59
N ALA A 247 -1.91 10.33 10.74
CA ALA A 247 -2.63 11.53 11.13
C ALA A 247 -3.58 11.25 12.32
N PRO A 248 -3.50 12.01 13.43
CA PRO A 248 -4.38 11.83 14.58
C PRO A 248 -5.86 11.93 14.19
N LYS A 249 -6.65 10.89 14.48
CA LYS A 249 -8.09 10.88 14.19
C LYS A 249 -8.79 11.99 14.97
N LYS A 250 -9.92 12.50 14.44
CA LYS A 250 -10.75 13.53 15.10
C LYS A 250 -11.15 13.16 16.54
N THR A 251 -11.46 11.89 16.82
CA THR A 251 -11.76 11.43 18.19
C THR A 251 -10.58 11.56 19.14
N PHE A 252 -9.36 11.41 18.63
CA PHE A 252 -8.15 11.61 19.42
C PHE A 252 -7.83 13.09 19.59
N LEU A 253 -7.99 13.91 18.54
CA LEU A 253 -7.91 15.38 18.67
C LEU A 253 -8.89 15.91 19.74
N ARG A 254 -10.10 15.36 19.81
CA ARG A 254 -11.05 15.67 20.89
C ARG A 254 -10.46 15.40 22.27
N THR A 255 -9.72 14.30 22.45
CA THR A 255 -9.01 14.01 23.70
C THR A 255 -7.90 15.02 23.97
N LEU A 256 -7.08 15.33 22.96
CA LEU A 256 -5.95 16.26 23.09
C LEU A 256 -6.39 17.67 23.51
N ALA A 257 -7.57 18.12 23.08
CA ALA A 257 -8.12 19.41 23.46
C ALA A 257 -8.28 19.59 24.99
N GLU A 258 -8.53 18.52 25.75
CA GLU A 258 -8.63 18.58 27.22
C GLU A 258 -7.29 18.89 27.90
N TYR A 259 -6.18 18.70 27.19
CA TYR A 259 -4.83 18.88 27.70
C TYR A 259 -4.14 20.12 27.14
N ALA A 260 -4.85 20.95 26.36
CA ALA A 260 -4.37 22.23 25.85
C ALA A 260 -4.72 23.35 26.84
N THR A 261 -3.69 23.90 27.50
CA THR A 261 -3.87 24.95 28.51
C THR A 261 -4.06 26.34 27.91
N ASN A 262 -3.60 26.57 26.68
CA ASN A 262 -3.88 27.81 25.95
C ASN A 262 -5.31 27.73 25.36
N PRO A 263 -6.22 28.65 25.75
CA PRO A 263 -7.60 28.63 25.27
C PRO A 263 -7.76 28.70 23.75
N LEU A 264 -6.88 29.44 23.05
CA LEU A 264 -6.93 29.57 21.59
C LEU A 264 -6.48 28.26 20.90
N GLU A 265 -5.47 27.59 21.45
CA GLU A 265 -5.03 26.28 20.96
C GLU A 265 -6.10 25.22 21.21
N ARG A 266 -6.68 25.20 22.41
CA ARG A 266 -7.81 24.31 22.74
C ARG A 266 -8.97 24.51 21.77
N HIS A 267 -9.40 25.75 21.56
CA HIS A 267 -10.48 26.06 20.62
C HIS A 267 -10.14 25.61 19.19
N ARG A 268 -8.90 25.80 18.74
CA ARG A 268 -8.45 25.35 17.41
C ARG A 268 -8.50 23.83 17.27
N ILE A 269 -8.01 23.08 18.26
CA ILE A 269 -8.07 21.61 18.27
C ILE A 269 -9.53 21.13 18.26
N LEU A 270 -10.39 21.77 19.05
CA LEU A 270 -11.83 21.48 19.05
C LEU A 270 -12.45 21.75 17.67
N THR A 271 -12.04 22.81 16.99
CA THR A 271 -12.49 23.09 15.62
C THR A 271 -12.08 21.95 14.67
N TYR A 272 -10.82 21.49 14.71
CA TYR A 272 -10.39 20.38 13.85
C TYR A 272 -11.17 19.08 14.06
N CYS A 273 -11.59 18.79 15.30
CA CYS A 273 -12.36 17.57 15.56
C CYS A 273 -13.88 17.73 15.37
N SER A 274 -14.38 18.95 15.24
CA SER A 274 -15.81 19.24 15.05
C SER A 274 -16.31 18.79 13.68
N ARG A 275 -17.64 18.66 13.56
CA ARG A 275 -18.26 18.36 12.26
C ARG A 275 -18.04 19.50 11.27
N GLU A 276 -18.20 20.76 11.69
CA GLU A 276 -18.03 21.94 10.84
C GLU A 276 -16.56 22.13 10.42
N GLY A 277 -15.59 21.80 11.28
CA GLY A 277 -14.17 21.89 10.97
C GLY A 277 -13.61 20.72 10.15
N SER A 278 -14.48 19.88 9.56
CA SER A 278 -14.05 18.74 8.77
C SER A 278 -13.17 19.14 7.58
N ALA A 279 -13.52 20.20 6.85
CA ALA A 279 -12.73 20.65 5.70
C ALA A 279 -11.32 21.11 6.12
N ILE A 280 -11.21 21.89 7.20
CA ILE A 280 -9.91 22.37 7.67
C ILE A 280 -9.04 21.24 8.25
N TYR A 281 -9.64 20.21 8.89
CA TYR A 281 -8.90 19.02 9.30
C TYR A 281 -8.31 18.27 8.11
N GLU A 282 -9.08 18.15 7.04
CA GLU A 282 -8.67 17.47 5.82
C GLU A 282 -7.51 18.22 5.15
N THR A 283 -7.61 19.54 5.05
CA THR A 283 -6.58 20.39 4.44
C THR A 283 -5.34 20.56 5.30
N ASP A 284 -5.48 20.77 6.61
CA ASP A 284 -4.36 21.16 7.47
C ASP A 284 -3.66 19.97 8.14
N ILE A 285 -4.36 18.85 8.35
CA ILE A 285 -3.83 17.68 9.09
C ILE A 285 -3.74 16.44 8.19
N ARG A 286 -4.86 16.02 7.56
CA ARG A 286 -4.91 14.73 6.87
C ARG A 286 -4.16 14.72 5.54
N THR A 287 -4.42 15.68 4.66
CA THR A 287 -3.79 15.79 3.33
C THR A 287 -2.27 16.00 3.40
N PRO A 288 -1.73 16.88 4.27
CA PRO A 288 -0.29 17.01 4.47
C PRO A 288 0.31 15.89 5.33
N CYS A 289 -0.48 14.91 5.78
CA CYS A 289 -0.05 13.77 6.58
C CYS A 289 0.68 14.17 7.88
N LEU A 290 0.14 15.13 8.65
CA LEU A 290 0.77 15.54 9.92
C LEU A 290 0.68 14.42 10.95
N ASP A 291 1.84 14.03 11.48
CA ASP A 291 1.90 13.04 12.54
C ASP A 291 1.61 13.64 13.93
N LEU A 292 1.53 12.81 14.97
CA LEU A 292 1.20 13.26 16.32
C LEU A 292 2.19 14.32 16.84
N LEU A 293 3.49 14.15 16.56
CA LEU A 293 4.50 15.09 17.00
C LEU A 293 4.35 16.44 16.29
N ASP A 294 4.04 16.44 14.99
CA ASP A 294 3.80 17.65 14.22
C ASP A 294 2.56 18.42 14.76
N VAL A 295 1.49 17.70 15.13
CA VAL A 295 0.30 18.30 15.78
C VAL A 295 0.65 18.88 17.15
N LEU A 296 1.35 18.15 18.01
CA LEU A 296 1.72 18.63 19.36
C LEU A 296 2.69 19.82 19.33
N ARG A 297 3.55 19.91 18.31
CA ARG A 297 4.39 21.10 18.06
C ARG A 297 3.59 22.32 17.65
N SER A 298 2.51 22.11 16.91
CA SER A 298 1.60 23.17 16.49
C SER A 298 0.76 23.70 17.66
N PHE A 299 0.58 22.91 18.71
CA PHE A 299 -0.17 23.24 19.93
C PHE A 299 0.69 23.00 21.18
N PRO A 300 1.73 23.83 21.43
CA PRO A 300 2.73 23.58 22.46
C PRO A 300 2.19 23.56 23.90
N SER A 301 1.01 24.14 24.13
CA SER A 301 0.30 24.09 25.42
C SER A 301 -0.40 22.76 25.66
N CYS A 302 -0.55 21.92 24.62
CA CYS A 302 -1.12 20.59 24.69
C CYS A 302 -0.11 19.59 25.25
N ARG A 303 -0.33 19.14 26.49
CA ARG A 303 0.54 18.21 27.23
C ARG A 303 -0.28 17.01 27.74
N PRO A 304 -0.76 16.12 26.85
CA PRO A 304 -1.49 14.93 27.26
C PRO A 304 -0.57 13.98 28.03
N PRO A 305 -1.08 13.22 29.02
CA PRO A 305 -0.29 12.21 29.70
C PRO A 305 -0.06 10.99 28.77
N VAL A 306 1.04 10.27 29.00
CA VAL A 306 1.57 9.24 28.08
C VAL A 306 0.56 8.12 27.82
N GLU A 307 -0.15 7.66 28.86
CA GLU A 307 -1.16 6.62 28.76
C GLU A 307 -2.31 6.98 27.81
N ARG A 308 -2.63 8.28 27.68
CA ARG A 308 -3.66 8.77 26.73
C ARG A 308 -3.22 8.66 25.28
N ILE A 309 -1.91 8.69 25.03
CA ILE A 309 -1.34 8.42 23.71
C ILE A 309 -1.38 6.91 23.42
N ILE A 310 -0.91 6.11 24.38
CA ILE A 310 -0.83 4.64 24.26
C ILE A 310 -2.22 4.03 23.99
N GLU A 311 -3.26 4.49 24.67
CA GLU A 311 -4.62 3.96 24.47
C GLU A 311 -5.26 4.36 23.12
N ALA A 312 -4.83 5.49 22.55
CA ALA A 312 -5.53 6.12 21.43
C ALA A 312 -4.92 5.77 20.07
N LEU A 313 -3.61 5.52 20.04
CA LEU A 313 -2.91 5.21 18.81
C LEU A 313 -3.13 3.75 18.39
N PRO A 314 -3.31 3.49 17.08
CA PRO A 314 -3.49 2.13 16.59
C PRO A 314 -2.18 1.34 16.62
N PRO A 315 -2.26 0.00 16.50
CA PRO A 315 -1.08 -0.86 16.40
C PRO A 315 -0.20 -0.50 15.21
N LEU A 316 1.12 -0.47 15.43
CA LEU A 316 2.10 -0.31 14.36
C LEU A 316 2.08 -1.54 13.45
N GLN A 317 1.62 -1.38 12.21
CA GLN A 317 1.47 -2.51 11.29
C GLN A 317 2.79 -2.96 10.66
N PRO A 318 3.00 -4.28 10.45
CA PRO A 318 4.08 -4.75 9.59
C PRO A 318 3.84 -4.30 8.14
N ARG A 319 4.91 -4.14 7.36
CA ARG A 319 4.85 -3.86 5.92
C ARG A 319 5.12 -5.14 5.15
N TYR A 320 4.29 -5.43 4.17
CA TYR A 320 4.38 -6.65 3.39
C TYR A 320 5.23 -6.45 2.13
N TYR A 321 6.05 -7.43 1.82
CA TYR A 321 6.88 -7.48 0.62
C TYR A 321 6.76 -8.87 -0.02
N SER A 322 6.94 -8.93 -1.33
CA SER A 322 6.90 -10.19 -2.09
C SER A 322 8.30 -10.76 -2.25
N ALA A 323 8.45 -12.07 -2.04
CA ALA A 323 9.70 -12.79 -2.15
C ALA A 323 10.23 -12.75 -3.59
N ALA A 324 11.41 -12.17 -3.77
CA ALA A 324 12.15 -12.05 -5.03
C ALA A 324 13.25 -13.12 -5.19
N SER A 325 13.24 -14.13 -4.31
CA SER A 325 14.12 -15.30 -4.34
C SER A 325 13.30 -16.58 -4.37
N ALA A 326 13.95 -17.70 -4.69
CA ALA A 326 13.40 -19.03 -4.55
C ALA A 326 14.32 -19.85 -3.64
N PRO A 327 13.80 -20.64 -2.68
CA PRO A 327 14.63 -21.50 -1.83
C PRO A 327 15.48 -22.49 -2.64
N LEU A 328 14.98 -22.90 -3.81
CA LEU A 328 15.67 -23.79 -4.72
C LEU A 328 17.00 -23.21 -5.24
N ALA A 329 17.07 -21.89 -5.43
CA ALA A 329 18.25 -21.17 -5.89
C ALA A 329 19.05 -20.55 -4.74
N HIS A 330 18.36 -20.16 -3.67
CA HIS A 330 18.90 -19.42 -2.54
C HIS A 330 18.37 -20.02 -1.22
N PRO A 331 18.88 -21.18 -0.77
CA PRO A 331 18.27 -21.96 0.34
C PRO A 331 18.29 -21.22 1.69
N ASN A 332 19.26 -20.33 1.87
CA ASN A 332 19.48 -19.60 3.11
C ASN A 332 19.19 -18.10 2.99
N GLU A 333 18.63 -17.65 1.86
CA GLU A 333 18.37 -16.22 1.65
C GLU A 333 16.91 -15.97 1.22
N LEU A 334 16.35 -14.88 1.71
CA LEU A 334 15.09 -14.29 1.29
C LEU A 334 15.34 -12.91 0.70
N HIS A 335 15.07 -12.73 -0.59
CA HIS A 335 15.27 -11.45 -1.27
C HIS A 335 13.92 -10.73 -1.39
N PHE A 336 13.95 -9.41 -1.37
CA PHE A 336 12.81 -8.58 -1.74
C PHE A 336 13.27 -7.22 -2.24
N ALA A 337 12.45 -6.57 -3.07
CA ALA A 337 12.73 -5.24 -3.59
C ALA A 337 11.58 -4.28 -3.35
N PHE A 338 11.92 -3.01 -3.12
CA PHE A 338 10.94 -1.97 -2.82
C PHE A 338 11.41 -0.59 -3.27
N THR A 339 10.45 0.25 -3.62
CA THR A 339 10.70 1.67 -3.88
C THR A 339 10.75 2.41 -2.54
N VAL A 340 11.76 3.25 -2.34
CA VAL A 340 11.80 4.16 -1.20
C VAL A 340 10.66 5.16 -1.33
N ALA A 341 9.76 5.15 -0.35
CA ALA A 341 8.59 6.02 -0.37
C ALA A 341 8.97 7.40 0.18
N SER A 342 8.82 8.43 -0.65
CA SER A 342 8.99 9.83 -0.29
C SER A 342 7.75 10.60 -0.72
N PHE A 343 7.29 11.50 0.14
CA PHE A 343 6.13 12.33 -0.06
C PHE A 343 6.55 13.78 0.10
N SER A 344 6.39 14.54 -0.97
CA SER A 344 6.72 15.96 -0.99
C SER A 344 5.86 16.74 0.01
N PRO A 345 6.40 17.81 0.62
CA PRO A 345 5.62 18.71 1.45
C PRO A 345 4.44 19.29 0.64
N VAL A 346 3.30 19.46 1.29
CA VAL A 346 2.19 20.23 0.73
C VAL A 346 2.42 21.70 1.08
N ASN A 347 2.39 22.59 0.08
CA ASN A 347 2.54 24.02 0.29
C ASN A 347 1.29 24.59 1.01
N GLY A 348 1.49 25.26 2.15
CA GLY A 348 0.43 25.88 2.96
C GLY A 348 -0.07 24.98 4.10
N GLY A 349 -0.33 25.57 5.27
CA GLY A 349 -0.76 24.88 6.50
C GLY A 349 0.32 24.82 7.60
N LEU A 350 0.06 24.07 8.67
CA LEU A 350 0.96 23.91 9.84
C LEU A 350 2.33 23.25 9.52
N SER A 351 2.56 22.80 8.29
CA SER A 351 3.73 22.00 7.88
C SER A 351 4.30 22.45 6.53
N ALA A 352 4.66 23.73 6.43
CA ALA A 352 5.10 24.32 5.16
C ALA A 352 6.53 23.92 4.71
N SER A 353 7.17 22.87 5.23
CA SER A 353 8.59 22.60 4.89
C SER A 353 9.10 21.16 4.99
N ARG A 354 8.29 20.16 5.36
CA ARG A 354 8.81 18.82 5.69
C ARG A 354 8.48 17.77 4.63
N SER A 355 9.52 17.20 4.02
CA SER A 355 9.39 15.95 3.27
C SER A 355 9.10 14.82 4.24
N THR A 356 8.07 14.02 3.97
CA THR A 356 7.80 12.82 4.77
C THR A 356 8.21 11.59 3.99
N HIS A 357 8.61 10.55 4.70
CA HIS A 357 9.05 9.29 4.10
C HIS A 357 8.22 8.14 4.65
N GLY A 358 8.10 7.07 3.86
CA GLY A 358 7.49 5.82 4.32
C GLY A 358 8.33 5.20 5.42
N LEU A 359 7.68 4.71 6.47
CA LEU A 359 8.37 4.22 7.67
C LEU A 359 9.37 3.09 7.36
N ALA A 360 8.89 1.98 6.81
CA ALA A 360 9.71 0.80 6.60
C ALA A 360 10.78 1.02 5.52
N THR A 361 10.40 1.62 4.39
CA THR A 361 11.31 1.77 3.25
C THR A 361 12.42 2.79 3.51
N HIS A 362 12.12 3.88 4.22
CA HIS A 362 13.14 4.83 4.64
C HIS A 362 14.03 4.27 5.76
N TRP A 363 13.47 3.44 6.66
CA TRP A 363 14.28 2.75 7.66
C TRP A 363 15.36 1.88 7.01
N PHE A 364 15.03 1.11 5.97
CA PHE A 364 16.03 0.35 5.21
C PHE A 364 17.01 1.25 4.45
N GLU A 365 16.54 2.33 3.85
CA GLU A 365 17.42 3.31 3.18
C GLU A 365 18.44 3.91 4.14
N GLN A 366 18.03 4.29 5.35
CA GLN A 366 18.94 4.78 6.38
C GLN A 366 19.98 3.72 6.79
N GLN A 367 19.60 2.43 6.87
CA GLN A 367 20.56 1.36 7.13
C GLN A 367 21.56 1.16 5.99
N MET A 368 21.14 1.35 4.74
CA MET A 368 22.06 1.30 3.60
C MET A 368 23.04 2.48 3.64
N LEU A 369 22.53 3.70 3.90
CA LEU A 369 23.32 4.93 3.89
C LEU A 369 24.27 5.04 5.09
N SER A 370 23.97 4.37 6.21
CA SER A 370 24.83 4.37 7.38
C SER A 370 26.14 3.61 7.16
N ASN A 371 26.25 2.79 6.10
CA ASN A 371 27.42 1.96 5.76
C ASN A 371 27.95 1.18 6.97
N LEU A 372 27.05 0.76 7.85
CA LEU A 372 27.42 0.00 9.04
C LEU A 372 28.04 -1.35 8.62
N PRO A 373 29.09 -1.80 9.31
CA PRO A 373 29.58 -3.16 9.19
C PRO A 373 28.43 -4.17 9.35
N ALA A 374 28.49 -5.30 8.63
CA ALA A 374 27.40 -6.28 8.61
C ALA A 374 27.03 -6.82 10.02
N ASP A 375 27.99 -6.85 10.95
CA ASP A 375 27.81 -7.25 12.35
C ASP A 375 27.10 -6.19 13.22
N GLN A 376 26.89 -4.98 12.70
CA GLN A 376 26.27 -3.85 13.39
C GLN A 376 24.90 -3.43 12.81
N LEU A 377 24.40 -4.14 11.79
CA LEU A 377 23.05 -3.94 11.28
C LEU A 377 21.99 -4.34 12.35
N PRO A 378 20.79 -3.70 12.40
CA PRO A 378 19.79 -3.75 13.52
C PRO A 378 19.08 -5.11 13.72
N ARG A 379 17.82 -5.27 14.20
CA ARG A 379 17.00 -6.52 14.10
C ARG A 379 15.64 -6.33 13.40
N VAL A 380 15.28 -7.23 12.46
CA VAL A 380 14.11 -7.17 11.57
C VAL A 380 13.28 -8.39 11.89
N PRO A 381 12.24 -8.22 12.72
CA PRO A 381 11.26 -9.25 12.91
C PRO A 381 10.44 -9.43 11.64
N LEU A 382 10.31 -10.66 11.17
CA LEU A 382 9.50 -10.99 10.00
C LEU A 382 8.66 -12.25 10.21
N PHE A 383 7.66 -12.43 9.37
CA PHE A 383 6.87 -13.65 9.33
C PHE A 383 6.33 -13.88 7.91
N VAL A 384 6.30 -15.14 7.47
CA VAL A 384 5.62 -15.48 6.23
C VAL A 384 4.12 -15.42 6.42
N ARG A 385 3.44 -14.86 5.43
CA ARG A 385 1.98 -14.82 5.45
C ARG A 385 1.42 -16.22 5.25
N PRO A 386 0.46 -16.69 6.07
CA PRO A 386 -0.03 -18.07 6.00
C PRO A 386 -0.75 -18.47 4.70
N VAL A 387 -1.28 -17.50 3.94
CA VAL A 387 -2.05 -17.76 2.71
C VAL A 387 -1.49 -16.89 1.59
N ASN A 388 -0.86 -17.55 0.62
CA ASN A 388 -0.40 -17.00 -0.65
C ASN A 388 -0.66 -18.05 -1.73
N ASP A 389 -1.30 -17.64 -2.82
CA ASP A 389 -1.57 -18.49 -3.99
C ASP A 389 -0.82 -17.99 -5.23
N PHE A 390 0.14 -17.07 -5.05
CA PHE A 390 0.87 -16.41 -6.14
C PHE A 390 2.19 -17.15 -6.40
N HIS A 391 2.08 -18.42 -6.80
CA HIS A 391 3.22 -19.31 -7.03
C HIS A 391 3.25 -19.81 -8.47
N PRO A 392 4.42 -20.14 -9.03
CA PRO A 392 4.46 -20.85 -10.29
C PRO A 392 3.78 -22.22 -10.17
N PRO A 393 3.14 -22.73 -11.23
CA PRO A 393 2.57 -24.07 -11.25
C PRO A 393 3.65 -25.12 -11.00
N THR A 394 3.30 -26.18 -10.25
CA THR A 394 4.18 -27.33 -10.02
C THR A 394 4.50 -28.08 -11.31
N ASP A 395 3.56 -28.07 -12.26
CA ASP A 395 3.76 -28.60 -13.60
C ASP A 395 4.60 -27.62 -14.43
N VAL A 396 5.86 -28.00 -14.64
CA VAL A 396 6.86 -27.19 -15.33
C VAL A 396 6.57 -27.03 -16.83
N SER A 397 5.71 -27.85 -17.42
CA SER A 397 5.34 -27.79 -18.84
C SER A 397 4.38 -26.64 -19.17
N LYS A 398 3.69 -26.10 -18.15
CA LYS A 398 2.75 -24.98 -18.33
C LYS A 398 3.49 -23.68 -18.63
N PRO A 399 3.06 -22.91 -19.65
CA PRO A 399 3.62 -21.60 -19.91
C PRO A 399 3.38 -20.62 -18.75
N LEU A 400 4.36 -19.75 -18.52
CA LEU A 400 4.28 -18.65 -17.55
C LEU A 400 4.26 -17.32 -18.28
N ILE A 401 3.23 -16.51 -18.04
CA ILE A 401 3.13 -15.14 -18.57
C ILE A 401 3.15 -14.20 -17.37
N MET A 402 4.19 -13.38 -17.27
CA MET A 402 4.43 -12.51 -16.12
C MET A 402 4.38 -11.05 -16.55
N VAL A 403 3.60 -10.22 -15.84
CA VAL A 403 3.45 -8.79 -16.11
C VAL A 403 3.76 -8.01 -14.85
N GLY A 404 4.90 -7.31 -14.83
CA GLY A 404 5.44 -6.72 -13.60
C GLY A 404 6.27 -5.47 -13.83
N PRO A 405 5.66 -4.30 -14.10
CA PRO A 405 6.41 -3.06 -14.23
C PRO A 405 6.98 -2.57 -12.89
N GLY A 406 8.15 -1.92 -12.95
CA GLY A 406 8.87 -1.40 -11.79
C GLY A 406 9.13 -2.50 -10.75
N THR A 407 8.90 -2.20 -9.47
CA THR A 407 9.08 -3.20 -8.40
C THR A 407 8.07 -4.35 -8.46
N GLY A 408 7.06 -4.30 -9.33
CA GLY A 408 6.19 -5.44 -9.64
C GLY A 408 6.94 -6.64 -10.24
N VAL A 409 8.17 -6.45 -10.71
CA VAL A 409 9.03 -7.55 -11.19
C VAL A 409 9.52 -8.48 -10.07
N ALA A 410 9.48 -8.03 -8.82
CA ALA A 410 10.09 -8.72 -7.67
C ALA A 410 9.75 -10.22 -7.59
N PRO A 411 8.48 -10.67 -7.52
CA PRO A 411 8.17 -12.10 -7.44
C PRO A 411 8.65 -12.90 -8.66
N PHE A 412 8.68 -12.27 -9.84
CA PHE A 412 9.09 -12.93 -11.08
C PHE A 412 10.59 -13.21 -11.14
N ILE A 413 11.42 -12.45 -10.44
CA ILE A 413 12.83 -12.80 -10.24
C ILE A 413 12.94 -14.13 -9.47
N GLY A 414 12.11 -14.31 -8.44
CA GLY A 414 12.02 -15.58 -7.71
C GLY A 414 11.57 -16.74 -8.63
N PHE A 415 10.52 -16.53 -9.42
CA PHE A 415 10.01 -17.53 -10.37
C PHE A 415 11.08 -17.96 -11.38
N LEU A 416 11.82 -16.98 -11.92
CA LEU A 416 12.85 -17.22 -12.92
C LEU A 416 14.09 -17.91 -12.33
N HIS A 417 14.49 -17.57 -11.10
CA HIS A 417 15.52 -18.29 -10.38
C HIS A 417 15.14 -19.75 -10.14
N GLU A 418 13.90 -20.01 -9.73
CA GLU A 418 13.40 -21.38 -9.57
C GLU A 418 13.41 -22.14 -10.90
N ARG A 419 12.87 -21.51 -11.96
CA ARG A 419 12.83 -22.08 -13.32
C ARG A 419 14.21 -22.44 -13.83
N ARG A 420 15.21 -21.58 -13.61
CA ARG A 420 16.61 -21.83 -13.98
C ARG A 420 17.13 -23.11 -13.33
N VAL A 421 16.99 -23.24 -12.00
CA VAL A 421 17.49 -24.41 -11.28
C VAL A 421 16.73 -25.69 -11.65
N GLN A 422 15.41 -25.61 -11.89
CA GLN A 422 14.64 -26.75 -12.39
C GLN A 422 15.17 -27.25 -13.76
N ARG A 423 15.48 -26.33 -14.67
CA ARG A 423 16.08 -26.65 -15.99
C ARG A 423 17.46 -27.27 -15.84
N GLU A 424 18.32 -26.69 -15.01
CA GLU A 424 19.67 -27.24 -14.72
C GLU A 424 19.59 -28.66 -14.16
N ARG A 425 18.67 -28.91 -13.21
CA ARG A 425 18.44 -30.24 -12.66
C ARG A 425 17.93 -31.22 -13.70
N PHE A 426 16.98 -30.81 -14.55
CA PHE A 426 16.50 -31.66 -15.64
C PHE A 426 17.62 -32.01 -16.62
N LEU A 427 18.42 -31.03 -17.05
CA LEU A 427 19.59 -31.26 -17.90
C LEU A 427 20.55 -32.28 -17.30
N ALA A 428 20.81 -32.21 -15.99
CA ALA A 428 21.67 -33.15 -15.29
C ALA A 428 21.12 -34.60 -15.26
N THR A 429 19.82 -34.80 -15.54
CA THR A 429 19.22 -36.14 -15.66
C THR A 429 19.27 -36.72 -17.07
N LEU A 430 19.57 -35.90 -18.08
CA LEU A 430 19.59 -36.34 -19.47
C LEU A 430 20.92 -37.05 -19.79
N SER A 431 20.82 -38.17 -20.51
CA SER A 431 21.97 -38.85 -21.12
C SER A 431 22.30 -38.33 -22.53
N ALA A 432 21.74 -37.17 -22.91
CA ALA A 432 21.82 -36.64 -24.27
C ALA A 432 23.27 -36.30 -24.68
N GLU A 433 23.68 -36.80 -25.85
CA GLU A 433 25.06 -36.72 -26.34
C GLU A 433 25.39 -35.37 -26.99
N SER A 434 24.40 -34.67 -27.54
CA SER A 434 24.58 -33.36 -28.20
C SER A 434 23.84 -32.23 -27.50
N ASP A 435 24.31 -31.00 -27.68
CA ASP A 435 23.65 -29.81 -27.13
C ASP A 435 22.31 -29.50 -27.83
N ALA A 436 22.16 -29.89 -29.10
CA ALA A 436 20.90 -29.77 -29.83
C ALA A 436 19.82 -30.68 -29.24
N ASP A 437 20.17 -31.92 -28.86
CA ASP A 437 19.24 -32.86 -28.23
C ASP A 437 18.80 -32.36 -26.84
N LYS A 438 19.75 -31.79 -26.07
CA LYS A 438 19.44 -31.16 -24.78
C LYS A 438 18.49 -29.98 -24.93
N ALA A 439 18.70 -29.12 -25.91
CA ALA A 439 17.83 -27.98 -26.20
C ALA A 439 16.41 -28.45 -26.56
N ALA A 440 16.28 -29.40 -27.48
CA ALA A 440 14.99 -29.97 -27.88
C ALA A 440 14.29 -30.72 -26.73
N ALA A 441 15.04 -31.36 -25.82
CA ALA A 441 14.50 -31.99 -24.62
C ALA A 441 13.94 -30.95 -23.64
N LEU A 442 14.67 -29.84 -23.43
CA LEU A 442 14.23 -28.73 -22.60
C LEU A 442 12.97 -28.06 -23.12
N GLU A 443 12.88 -27.80 -24.42
CA GLU A 443 11.69 -27.16 -25.04
C GLU A 443 10.43 -28.02 -24.91
N ARG A 444 10.56 -29.35 -24.91
CA ARG A 444 9.44 -30.26 -24.72
C ARG A 444 9.03 -30.41 -23.26
N ALA A 445 10.00 -30.32 -22.34
CA ALA A 445 9.75 -30.51 -20.92
C ALA A 445 9.26 -29.22 -20.21
N PHE A 446 9.69 -28.06 -20.67
CA PHE A 446 9.43 -26.77 -20.02
C PHE A 446 8.54 -25.87 -20.87
N GLY A 447 7.48 -25.34 -20.26
CA GLY A 447 6.63 -24.33 -20.87
C GLY A 447 7.38 -23.03 -21.10
N ARG A 448 6.95 -22.28 -22.13
CA ARG A 448 7.48 -20.94 -22.42
C ARG A 448 7.32 -20.02 -21.22
N THR A 449 8.34 -19.24 -20.92
CA THR A 449 8.32 -18.26 -19.83
C THR A 449 8.50 -16.87 -20.42
N THR A 450 7.48 -16.02 -20.32
CA THR A 450 7.44 -14.69 -20.91
C THR A 450 7.31 -13.63 -19.82
N LEU A 451 8.13 -12.58 -19.88
CA LEU A 451 8.07 -11.43 -18.97
C LEU A 451 7.78 -10.14 -19.75
N PHE A 452 6.71 -9.46 -19.36
CA PHE A 452 6.41 -8.08 -19.74
C PHE A 452 6.86 -7.15 -18.61
N PHE A 453 7.96 -6.44 -18.84
CA PHE A 453 8.57 -5.51 -17.89
C PHE A 453 8.43 -4.06 -18.38
N GLY A 454 8.31 -3.13 -17.44
CA GLY A 454 8.21 -1.71 -17.77
C GLY A 454 8.89 -0.85 -16.73
N CYS A 455 9.62 0.16 -17.19
CA CYS A 455 10.25 1.16 -16.33
C CYS A 455 10.19 2.55 -17.00
N ARG A 456 10.78 3.58 -16.39
CA ARG A 456 10.75 4.93 -16.94
C ARG A 456 11.82 5.10 -18.01
N ASN A 457 13.04 4.72 -17.68
CA ASN A 457 14.23 5.01 -18.44
C ASN A 457 15.20 3.83 -18.41
N GLN A 458 15.61 3.37 -19.59
CA GLN A 458 16.50 2.22 -19.72
C GLN A 458 17.76 2.32 -18.87
N LYS A 459 18.37 3.51 -18.83
CA LYS A 459 19.66 3.73 -18.15
C LYS A 459 19.55 3.85 -16.63
N HIS A 460 18.37 4.14 -16.09
CA HIS A 460 18.22 4.60 -14.71
C HIS A 460 17.41 3.66 -13.82
N ASP A 461 16.39 3.01 -14.37
CA ASP A 461 15.48 2.16 -13.61
C ASP A 461 15.07 0.86 -14.29
N PHE A 462 15.91 0.35 -15.21
CA PHE A 462 15.84 -1.05 -15.66
C PHE A 462 16.31 -1.98 -14.55
N LEU A 463 15.39 -2.30 -13.64
CA LEU A 463 15.65 -3.17 -12.50
C LEU A 463 16.08 -4.57 -12.99
N TYR A 464 17.14 -5.10 -12.37
CA TYR A 464 17.67 -6.45 -12.66
C TYR A 464 18.13 -6.67 -14.11
N GLU A 465 18.56 -5.62 -14.83
CA GLU A 465 18.92 -5.72 -16.24
C GLU A 465 19.87 -6.88 -16.56
N GLU A 466 21.02 -6.92 -15.91
CA GLU A 466 22.03 -7.95 -16.15
C GLU A 466 21.50 -9.36 -15.86
N GLN A 467 20.78 -9.52 -14.74
CA GLN A 467 20.20 -10.81 -14.35
C GLN A 467 19.13 -11.27 -15.34
N LEU A 468 18.26 -10.38 -15.80
CA LEU A 468 17.25 -10.69 -16.79
C LEU A 468 17.87 -11.10 -18.13
N ARG A 469 18.95 -10.42 -18.56
CA ARG A 469 19.72 -10.81 -19.77
C ARG A 469 20.35 -12.20 -19.61
N GLN A 470 20.92 -12.51 -18.45
CA GLN A 470 21.46 -13.84 -18.16
C GLN A 470 20.38 -14.93 -18.15
N LEU A 471 19.18 -14.62 -17.62
CA LEU A 471 18.04 -15.55 -17.59
C LEU A 471 17.49 -15.81 -18.99
N VAL A 472 17.55 -14.83 -19.90
CA VAL A 472 17.28 -15.05 -21.33
C VAL A 472 18.35 -15.95 -21.94
N ALA A 473 19.63 -15.66 -21.70
CA ALA A 473 20.74 -16.42 -22.28
C ALA A 473 20.74 -17.91 -21.87
N CYS A 474 20.33 -18.25 -20.65
CA CYS A 474 20.22 -19.65 -20.20
C CYS A 474 18.84 -20.29 -20.52
N GLY A 475 17.94 -19.56 -21.18
CA GLY A 475 16.61 -20.02 -21.57
C GLY A 475 15.63 -20.23 -20.41
N ALA A 476 15.95 -19.75 -19.21
CA ALA A 476 15.00 -19.72 -18.10
C ALA A 476 13.88 -18.69 -18.33
N LEU A 477 14.20 -17.62 -19.06
CA LEU A 477 13.25 -16.65 -19.61
C LEU A 477 13.24 -16.79 -21.14
N THR A 478 12.12 -17.21 -21.71
CA THR A 478 11.98 -17.44 -23.16
C THR A 478 11.84 -16.14 -23.94
N SER A 479 11.03 -15.20 -23.42
CA SER A 479 10.78 -13.89 -24.05
C SER A 479 10.83 -12.79 -23.00
N LEU A 480 11.57 -11.71 -23.27
CA LEU A 480 11.60 -10.50 -22.44
C LEU A 480 11.14 -9.30 -23.26
N HIS A 481 9.97 -8.76 -22.90
CA HIS A 481 9.35 -7.62 -23.56
C HIS A 481 9.42 -6.40 -22.63
N VAL A 482 10.19 -5.39 -23.01
CA VAL A 482 10.45 -4.20 -22.15
C VAL A 482 9.87 -2.94 -22.77
N CYS A 483 9.28 -2.07 -21.94
CA CYS A 483 8.84 -0.74 -22.34
C CYS A 483 9.45 0.37 -21.46
N PHE A 484 9.82 1.49 -22.09
CA PHE A 484 10.40 2.67 -21.43
C PHE A 484 9.46 3.87 -21.56
N SER A 485 8.75 4.16 -20.46
CA SER A 485 7.63 5.12 -20.48
C SER A 485 8.07 6.58 -20.66
N ARG A 486 9.34 6.91 -20.43
CA ARG A 486 9.89 8.28 -20.45
C ARG A 486 11.14 8.47 -21.32
N ASP A 487 11.66 7.43 -21.95
CA ASP A 487 12.77 7.61 -22.90
C ASP A 487 12.31 8.42 -24.12
N VAL A 488 13.11 9.37 -24.57
CA VAL A 488 12.78 10.14 -25.77
C VAL A 488 13.24 9.31 -26.97
N PRO A 489 12.35 8.94 -27.91
CA PRO A 489 12.79 8.33 -29.16
C PRO A 489 13.69 9.33 -29.86
N GLU A 490 14.90 8.94 -30.19
CA GLU A 490 15.82 9.80 -30.93
C GLU A 490 15.13 10.26 -32.21
N SER A 491 14.97 11.58 -32.33
CA SER A 491 14.33 12.20 -33.49
C SER A 491 15.24 12.04 -34.71
N GLY A 492 14.89 11.09 -35.59
CA GLY A 492 15.18 11.19 -37.02
C GLY A 492 16.55 10.69 -37.49
N THR A 493 16.73 9.38 -37.54
CA THR A 493 17.26 8.71 -38.73
C THR A 493 16.58 7.35 -38.85
N ALA A 494 15.67 7.22 -39.81
CA ALA A 494 15.43 5.92 -40.43
C ALA A 494 16.70 5.55 -41.22
N THR A 495 17.73 5.13 -40.51
CA THR A 495 18.76 4.25 -41.06
C THR A 495 18.50 2.94 -40.37
N ALA A 496 18.09 1.94 -41.14
CA ALA A 496 18.24 0.56 -40.74
C ALA A 496 19.68 0.39 -40.25
N THR A 497 19.86 0.27 -38.94
CA THR A 497 21.10 -0.25 -38.38
C THR A 497 21.12 -1.70 -38.81
N GLU A 498 21.82 -2.00 -39.90
CA GLU A 498 22.28 -3.36 -40.15
C GLU A 498 22.97 -3.84 -38.86
N PRO A 499 22.70 -5.08 -38.41
CA PRO A 499 23.41 -5.63 -37.27
C PRO A 499 24.90 -5.68 -37.61
N SER A 500 25.73 -5.06 -36.76
CA SER A 500 27.17 -5.32 -36.78
C SER A 500 27.35 -6.82 -36.65
N ALA A 501 28.10 -7.40 -37.58
CA ALA A 501 28.30 -8.83 -37.72
C ALA A 501 28.95 -9.48 -36.48
N THR A 502 28.13 -9.81 -35.48
CA THR A 502 28.42 -10.84 -34.45
C THR A 502 27.17 -11.50 -33.85
N ASP A 503 25.96 -11.01 -34.11
CA ASP A 503 24.72 -11.63 -33.59
C ASP A 503 23.79 -12.02 -34.73
N ALA A 504 23.86 -13.29 -35.16
CA ALA A 504 22.89 -13.90 -36.05
C ALA A 504 21.93 -14.78 -35.23
N PRO A 505 20.61 -14.59 -35.32
CA PRO A 505 19.65 -15.59 -34.90
C PRO A 505 19.66 -16.75 -35.90
N ILE A 506 19.90 -17.98 -35.42
CA ILE A 506 19.76 -19.20 -36.20
C ILE A 506 18.26 -19.53 -36.24
N ASP A 507 17.63 -19.27 -37.38
CA ASP A 507 16.27 -19.73 -37.71
C ASP A 507 16.37 -20.97 -38.62
N LEU A 508 15.85 -22.10 -38.15
CA LEU A 508 15.74 -23.36 -38.88
C LEU A 508 14.40 -23.36 -39.62
N GLY A 509 14.44 -23.03 -40.91
CA GLY A 509 13.29 -22.55 -41.67
C GLY A 509 12.24 -23.55 -42.15
N ALA A 510 11.25 -22.99 -42.85
CA ALA A 510 10.44 -23.67 -43.88
C ALA A 510 9.81 -22.66 -44.87
N ALA A 511 10.25 -22.77 -46.13
CA ALA A 511 9.57 -22.56 -47.42
C ALA A 511 8.62 -21.36 -47.67
N ALA A 512 8.96 -20.66 -48.76
CA ALA A 512 8.31 -19.50 -49.35
C ALA A 512 6.99 -19.77 -50.10
N ALA A 513 6.12 -18.75 -50.13
CA ALA A 513 5.24 -18.45 -51.26
C ALA A 513 4.96 -16.92 -51.35
N SER A 514 5.17 -16.37 -52.54
CA SER A 514 4.93 -14.99 -53.01
C SER A 514 3.43 -14.63 -53.00
N THR A 515 2.94 -13.39 -52.85
CA THR A 515 3.03 -12.17 -53.73
C THR A 515 2.16 -11.03 -53.08
N PRO A 516 1.88 -9.84 -53.67
CA PRO A 516 2.40 -8.55 -53.19
C PRO A 516 1.35 -7.48 -52.79
N ALA A 517 1.89 -6.33 -52.37
CA ALA A 517 1.40 -4.95 -52.59
C ALA A 517 0.46 -4.27 -51.57
N SER A 518 1.06 -3.24 -50.95
CA SER A 518 0.52 -1.94 -50.52
C SER A 518 -0.51 -1.88 -49.41
N THR A 519 -0.06 -1.42 -48.23
CA THR A 519 -0.89 -0.68 -47.27
C THR A 519 0.01 0.43 -46.67
N PRO A 520 -0.49 1.67 -46.52
CA PRO A 520 0.35 2.81 -46.15
C PRO A 520 0.82 2.68 -44.70
N ALA A 521 2.03 3.18 -44.45
CA ALA A 521 2.72 3.16 -43.17
C ALA A 521 1.81 3.61 -42.02
N ALA A 522 1.30 2.64 -41.24
CA ALA A 522 0.79 2.89 -39.91
C ALA A 522 1.98 3.36 -39.08
N ALA A 523 1.94 4.61 -38.61
CA ALA A 523 2.88 5.11 -37.63
C ALA A 523 2.92 4.11 -36.47
N ALA A 524 4.05 3.43 -36.28
CA ALA A 524 4.20 2.42 -35.24
C ALA A 524 3.85 3.06 -33.90
N ALA A 525 2.73 2.63 -33.30
CA ALA A 525 2.29 3.13 -32.01
C ALA A 525 3.41 2.87 -31.01
N ARG A 526 3.85 3.94 -30.34
CA ARG A 526 4.94 3.87 -29.38
C ARG A 526 4.54 2.96 -28.23
N VAL A 527 5.28 1.87 -28.02
CA VAL A 527 5.17 1.04 -26.82
C VAL A 527 5.62 1.87 -25.62
N GLN A 528 4.67 2.27 -24.77
CA GLN A 528 4.95 3.09 -23.59
C GLN A 528 4.81 2.28 -22.30
N TYR A 529 3.85 1.36 -22.26
CA TYR A 529 3.52 0.56 -21.08
C TYR A 529 3.40 -0.93 -21.41
N VAL A 530 3.35 -1.75 -20.36
CA VAL A 530 3.35 -3.22 -20.49
C VAL A 530 2.15 -3.73 -21.28
N GLN A 531 0.98 -3.09 -21.15
CA GLN A 531 -0.20 -3.42 -21.94
C GLN A 531 -0.01 -3.18 -23.44
N ASP A 532 0.84 -2.23 -23.84
CA ASP A 532 1.14 -1.99 -25.27
C ASP A 532 1.96 -3.15 -25.83
N ASN A 533 2.95 -3.63 -25.07
CA ASN A 533 3.69 -4.85 -25.43
C ASN A 533 2.78 -6.08 -25.46
N MET A 534 1.82 -6.20 -24.53
CA MET A 534 0.86 -7.31 -24.57
C MET A 534 -0.03 -7.28 -25.82
N LEU A 535 -0.41 -6.09 -26.30
CA LEU A 535 -1.13 -5.93 -27.57
C LEU A 535 -0.25 -6.33 -28.77
N LEU A 536 1.02 -5.92 -28.77
CA LEU A 536 1.96 -6.25 -29.84
C LEU A 536 2.27 -7.75 -29.91
N HIS A 537 2.39 -8.41 -28.76
CA HIS A 537 2.75 -9.81 -28.62
C HIS A 537 1.54 -10.66 -28.18
N TYR A 538 0.35 -10.33 -28.68
CA TYR A 538 -0.90 -10.95 -28.24
C TYR A 538 -0.94 -12.46 -28.50
N THR A 539 -0.29 -12.95 -29.56
CA THR A 539 -0.22 -14.37 -29.89
C THR A 539 0.47 -15.16 -28.78
N GLU A 540 1.58 -14.66 -28.22
CA GLU A 540 2.24 -15.31 -27.08
C GLU A 540 1.32 -15.40 -25.85
N VAL A 541 0.54 -14.34 -25.61
CA VAL A 541 -0.39 -14.28 -24.47
C VAL A 541 -1.57 -15.24 -24.67
N LEU A 542 -2.25 -15.16 -25.81
CA LEU A 542 -3.47 -15.94 -26.08
C LEU A 542 -3.14 -17.42 -26.31
N ASP A 543 -2.07 -17.75 -27.02
CA ASP A 543 -1.66 -19.15 -27.24
C ASP A 543 -1.31 -19.82 -25.93
N GLY A 544 -0.50 -19.13 -25.09
CA GLY A 544 -0.15 -19.61 -23.76
C GLY A 544 -1.40 -19.85 -22.89
N MET A 545 -2.35 -18.92 -22.90
CA MET A 545 -3.56 -19.00 -22.06
C MET A 545 -4.65 -19.91 -22.62
N MET A 546 -4.82 -20.05 -23.93
CA MET A 546 -5.95 -20.78 -24.51
C MET A 546 -5.58 -22.18 -24.96
N ARG A 547 -4.36 -22.38 -25.50
CA ARG A 547 -3.96 -23.64 -26.13
C ARG A 547 -3.06 -24.50 -25.25
N HIS A 548 -2.33 -23.88 -24.33
CA HIS A 548 -1.29 -24.55 -23.54
C HIS A 548 -1.53 -24.56 -22.03
N ASP A 549 -2.76 -24.24 -21.59
CA ASP A 549 -3.14 -24.21 -20.18
C ASP A 549 -2.20 -23.39 -19.27
N GLY A 550 -1.60 -22.32 -19.82
CA GLY A 550 -0.64 -21.46 -19.14
C GLY A 550 -1.23 -20.67 -17.98
N VAL A 551 -0.35 -20.05 -17.21
CA VAL A 551 -0.69 -19.22 -16.05
C VAL A 551 -0.17 -17.80 -16.25
N LEU A 552 -1.07 -16.83 -16.10
CA LEU A 552 -0.78 -15.41 -16.20
C LEU A 552 -0.75 -14.76 -14.82
N PHE A 553 0.31 -14.01 -14.56
CA PHE A 553 0.56 -13.31 -13.32
C PHE A 553 0.70 -11.82 -13.56
N VAL A 554 0.03 -11.00 -12.73
CA VAL A 554 0.18 -9.55 -12.75
C VAL A 554 0.61 -9.08 -11.36
N CYS A 555 1.69 -8.31 -11.30
CA CYS A 555 2.20 -7.78 -10.04
C CYS A 555 2.58 -6.29 -10.13
N GLY A 556 2.23 -5.50 -9.13
CA GLY A 556 2.55 -4.07 -9.06
C GLY A 556 1.36 -3.18 -8.64
N ASP A 557 1.19 -2.03 -9.29
CA ASP A 557 0.18 -1.04 -8.92
C ASP A 557 -1.26 -1.55 -9.08
N ALA A 558 -2.02 -1.53 -7.98
CA ALA A 558 -3.41 -1.96 -7.94
C ALA A 558 -4.37 -0.95 -8.58
N LYS A 559 -4.03 0.35 -8.55
CA LYS A 559 -4.99 1.41 -8.89
C LYS A 559 -5.18 1.57 -10.39
N ASN A 560 -4.10 1.54 -11.16
CA ASN A 560 -4.13 1.80 -12.59
C ASN A 560 -3.60 0.59 -13.37
N MET A 561 -2.37 0.17 -13.10
CA MET A 561 -1.68 -0.83 -13.94
C MET A 561 -2.45 -2.16 -14.02
N ALA A 562 -2.85 -2.72 -12.88
CA ALA A 562 -3.56 -3.99 -12.86
C ALA A 562 -4.92 -3.94 -13.60
N LYS A 563 -5.59 -2.78 -13.56
CA LYS A 563 -6.83 -2.54 -14.31
C LYS A 563 -6.55 -2.46 -15.80
N ASP A 564 -5.53 -1.69 -16.22
CA ASP A 564 -5.18 -1.52 -17.63
C ASP A 564 -4.79 -2.85 -18.27
N VAL A 565 -4.03 -3.69 -17.55
CA VAL A 565 -3.67 -5.05 -17.98
C VAL A 565 -4.91 -5.94 -18.10
N HIS A 566 -5.82 -5.90 -17.12
CA HIS A 566 -7.08 -6.66 -17.17
C HIS A 566 -7.96 -6.25 -18.37
N ASP A 567 -8.13 -4.95 -18.58
CA ASP A 567 -8.89 -4.41 -19.71
C ASP A 567 -8.25 -4.80 -21.05
N THR A 568 -6.92 -4.83 -21.09
CA THR A 568 -6.16 -5.25 -22.27
C THR A 568 -6.36 -6.72 -22.59
N LEU A 569 -6.33 -7.61 -21.58
CA LEU A 569 -6.65 -9.02 -21.76
C LEU A 569 -8.08 -9.21 -22.31
N GLY A 570 -9.05 -8.44 -21.80
CA GLY A 570 -10.42 -8.43 -22.31
C GLY A 570 -10.48 -8.03 -23.79
N LYS A 571 -9.76 -6.95 -24.17
CA LYS A 571 -9.64 -6.51 -25.56
C LYS A 571 -9.01 -7.57 -26.46
N LEU A 572 -7.96 -8.25 -26.00
CA LEU A 572 -7.30 -9.30 -26.77
C LEU A 572 -8.25 -10.45 -27.12
N LEU A 573 -9.04 -10.90 -26.14
CA LEU A 573 -10.05 -11.95 -26.34
C LEU A 573 -11.13 -11.55 -27.34
N VAL A 574 -11.56 -10.29 -27.32
CA VAL A 574 -12.57 -9.78 -28.27
C VAL A 574 -11.98 -9.65 -29.67
N LEU A 575 -10.81 -9.03 -29.80
CA LEU A 575 -10.22 -8.68 -31.09
C LEU A 575 -9.66 -9.88 -31.85
N HIS A 576 -9.05 -10.85 -31.14
CA HIS A 576 -8.26 -11.90 -31.78
C HIS A 576 -8.86 -13.30 -31.64
N GLU A 577 -9.80 -13.51 -30.73
CA GLU A 577 -10.44 -14.82 -30.50
C GLU A 577 -11.96 -14.78 -30.75
N GLY A 578 -12.46 -13.67 -31.30
CA GLY A 578 -13.86 -13.51 -31.71
C GLY A 578 -14.88 -13.56 -30.57
N GLN A 579 -14.44 -13.42 -29.32
CA GLN A 579 -15.31 -13.45 -28.15
C GLN A 579 -16.15 -12.16 -28.07
N SER A 580 -17.38 -12.25 -27.58
CA SER A 580 -18.11 -11.06 -27.15
C SER A 580 -17.50 -10.46 -25.88
N SER A 581 -17.80 -9.19 -25.58
CA SER A 581 -17.34 -8.54 -24.34
C SER A 581 -17.76 -9.32 -23.08
N ASP A 582 -18.96 -9.91 -23.08
CA ASP A 582 -19.47 -10.69 -21.96
C ASP A 582 -18.74 -12.04 -21.86
N GLN A 583 -18.48 -12.69 -22.99
CA GLN A 583 -17.71 -13.94 -23.04
C GLN A 583 -16.27 -13.74 -22.56
N ALA A 584 -15.62 -12.65 -22.99
CA ALA A 584 -14.27 -12.30 -22.53
C ALA A 584 -14.24 -12.09 -21.01
N THR A 585 -15.21 -11.36 -20.46
CA THR A 585 -15.34 -11.13 -19.02
C THR A 585 -15.56 -12.44 -18.24
N ALA A 586 -16.42 -13.32 -18.76
CA ALA A 586 -16.66 -14.63 -18.18
C ALA A 586 -15.40 -15.51 -18.20
N LEU A 587 -14.63 -15.48 -19.30
CA LEU A 587 -13.39 -16.26 -19.42
C LEU A 587 -12.28 -15.75 -18.48
N LEU A 588 -12.10 -14.44 -18.34
CA LEU A 588 -11.16 -13.87 -17.36
C LEU A 588 -11.54 -14.23 -15.93
N SER A 589 -12.85 -14.25 -15.63
CA SER A 589 -13.38 -14.70 -14.33
C SER A 589 -13.10 -16.18 -14.11
N GLN A 590 -13.31 -17.01 -15.14
CA GLN A 590 -12.99 -18.43 -15.11
C GLN A 590 -11.50 -18.68 -14.87
N TRP A 591 -10.60 -17.98 -15.57
CA TRP A 591 -9.14 -18.09 -15.33
C TRP A 591 -8.75 -17.67 -13.93
N SER A 592 -9.40 -16.67 -13.36
CA SER A 592 -9.17 -16.25 -11.98
C SER A 592 -9.62 -17.33 -10.99
N LEU A 593 -10.80 -17.91 -11.19
CA LEU A 593 -11.35 -19.00 -10.37
C LEU A 593 -10.52 -20.28 -10.46
N SER A 594 -9.99 -20.61 -11.64
CA SER A 594 -9.14 -21.78 -11.88
C SER A 594 -7.66 -21.56 -11.53
N LYS A 595 -7.31 -20.42 -10.90
CA LYS A 595 -5.94 -20.06 -10.50
C LYS A 595 -4.95 -19.99 -11.68
N ARG A 596 -5.46 -19.67 -12.88
CA ARG A 596 -4.68 -19.45 -14.09
C ARG A 596 -4.45 -17.98 -14.40
N TYR A 597 -5.22 -17.08 -13.79
CA TYR A 597 -4.97 -15.64 -13.80
C TYR A 597 -4.86 -15.14 -12.36
N LEU A 598 -3.64 -14.78 -11.95
CA LEU A 598 -3.30 -14.42 -10.57
C LEU A 598 -2.78 -12.97 -10.50
N ARG A 599 -3.12 -12.28 -9.42
CA ARG A 599 -2.77 -10.87 -9.20
C ARG A 599 -2.20 -10.65 -7.80
N ASP A 600 -1.02 -10.04 -7.72
CA ASP A 600 -0.41 -9.57 -6.47
C ASP A 600 -0.17 -8.05 -6.57
N VAL A 601 -1.12 -7.27 -6.06
CA VAL A 601 -1.20 -5.83 -6.31
C VAL A 601 -1.18 -5.01 -5.01
N TRP A 602 -0.50 -3.86 -5.05
CA TRP A 602 -0.30 -2.97 -3.91
C TRP A 602 -0.46 -1.49 -4.32
N ALA A 603 -0.54 -0.58 -3.33
CA ALA A 603 -0.79 0.85 -3.54
C ALA A 603 -0.07 1.75 -2.54
#